data_AF-A0A9D8ISN0-F1
#
_entry.id   AF-A0A9D8ISN0-F1
#
_cell.length_a   1.000
_cell.length_b   1.000
_cell.length_c   1.000
_cell.angle_alpha   90.00
_cell.angle_beta   90.00
_cell.angle_gamma   90.00
#
_symmetry.space_group_name_H-M   'P 1'
#
loop_
_entity.id
_entity.type
_entity.pdbx_description
1 polymer ?
#
loop_
_entity_poly.entity_id
_entity_poly.type
_entity_poly.pdbx_seq_one_letter_code
_entity_poly.pdbx_strand_id
1 'polypeptide(L)'
;MELRTDDNDPHGRTVRDGGERRFPCAERIERLERSASSERCPRRDRRGRMARVIALAAPLALSAASAAQMPETISPEQLRFFESKIRPVLIEHCYGCHSNQVARPKAGLLLDTRDAMLRGGRGGPAIVPGDPESSPLILAIRYDDSDLAMPPKGALPESVVADFVEWVRQGAPDPRESPTSRSGTDDGGATARGSSNGAGGADGASNESSEGYRSWTGKDPKTHWAFQKVSAPAVPEVKDASWPRSDLDRFVLAGLEQKDLKPVGDADRRTLLRRLSFDLIGLPPTPEQIDAFEKDKRADALERVVDELLASPHFGERWGRHWLDVARYAESSGKETNVLYPHAYRYRDYVVRAVNSDVPFDRFVTEQIAGDLLPASNDDERAWNLIATGYLAVGSKGHNTRGRQQFAMDLADE
;
A
#
# COMPACT_ATOMS: atom_id res chain seq x y z
N MET A 1 -27.30 -54.31 -15.14
CA MET A 1 -27.87 -55.02 -13.99
C MET A 1 -28.71 -54.01 -13.24
N GLU A 2 -29.99 -54.32 -13.14
CA GLU A 2 -31.13 -53.44 -12.91
C GLU A 2 -31.46 -53.31 -11.41
N LEU A 3 -32.21 -52.25 -11.07
CA LEU A 3 -32.98 -52.03 -9.81
C LEU A 3 -32.14 -51.54 -8.61
N ARG A 4 -32.59 -50.63 -7.73
CA ARG A 4 -33.95 -50.22 -7.35
C ARG A 4 -33.87 -48.91 -6.52
N THR A 5 -34.92 -48.11 -6.64
CA THR A 5 -35.35 -47.03 -5.73
C THR A 5 -35.60 -47.55 -4.31
N ASP A 6 -35.49 -46.69 -3.29
CA ASP A 6 -36.50 -46.57 -2.22
C ASP A 6 -36.25 -45.33 -1.33
N ASP A 7 -37.30 -44.53 -1.22
CA ASP A 7 -37.57 -43.53 -0.18
C ASP A 7 -37.65 -44.18 1.21
N ASN A 8 -37.11 -43.53 2.25
CA ASN A 8 -37.85 -43.38 3.52
C ASN A 8 -37.17 -42.39 4.49
N ASP A 9 -37.88 -41.29 4.75
CA ASP A 9 -37.76 -40.45 5.94
C ASP A 9 -38.85 -40.89 6.94
N PRO A 10 -38.50 -41.13 8.21
CA PRO A 10 -39.46 -40.94 9.27
C PRO A 10 -38.85 -40.10 10.38
N HIS A 11 -39.25 -38.84 10.54
CA HIS A 11 -39.76 -38.29 11.81
C HIS A 11 -40.35 -36.89 11.64
N GLY A 12 -41.65 -36.83 11.37
CA GLY A 12 -42.45 -35.64 11.61
C GLY A 12 -42.60 -35.32 13.10
N ARG A 13 -42.48 -34.04 13.47
CA ARG A 13 -43.09 -33.46 14.67
C ARG A 13 -43.37 -31.96 14.51
N THR A 14 -44.61 -31.68 14.13
CA THR A 14 -45.54 -30.64 14.61
C THR A 14 -45.02 -29.27 15.08
N VAL A 15 -45.50 -28.26 14.37
CA VAL A 15 -45.63 -26.83 14.72
C VAL A 15 -46.37 -26.61 16.06
N ARG A 16 -45.88 -25.67 16.88
CA ARG A 16 -46.68 -24.92 17.87
C ARG A 16 -46.27 -23.45 17.90
N ASP A 17 -47.30 -22.66 18.09
CA ASP A 17 -47.45 -21.21 17.97
C ASP A 17 -47.13 -20.46 19.29
N GLY A 18 -46.80 -19.17 19.18
CA GLY A 18 -46.99 -18.14 20.22
C GLY A 18 -45.99 -18.00 21.38
N GLY A 19 -45.36 -16.82 21.50
CA GLY A 19 -44.86 -16.33 22.79
C GLY A 19 -43.71 -15.33 22.74
N GLU A 20 -44.04 -14.05 22.50
CA GLU A 20 -43.15 -12.92 22.78
C GLU A 20 -42.68 -12.96 24.25
N ARG A 21 -41.36 -12.91 24.48
CA ARG A 21 -40.78 -12.62 25.80
C ARG A 21 -39.86 -11.41 25.71
N ARG A 22 -40.40 -10.29 26.19
CA ARG A 22 -39.69 -9.04 26.48
C ARG A 22 -38.75 -9.26 27.66
N PHE A 23 -37.48 -8.87 27.52
CA PHE A 23 -36.50 -8.79 28.61
C PHE A 23 -36.56 -7.39 29.26
N PRO A 24 -36.70 -7.27 30.59
CA PRO A 24 -36.62 -5.98 31.26
C PRO A 24 -35.17 -5.72 31.72
N CYS A 25 -34.50 -4.75 31.10
CA CYS A 25 -33.28 -4.17 31.64
C CYS A 25 -33.26 -2.67 31.31
N ALA A 26 -34.09 -1.90 32.01
CA ALA A 26 -34.14 -0.45 31.91
C ALA A 26 -34.57 0.12 33.26
N GLU A 27 -33.72 -0.01 34.28
CA GLU A 27 -33.88 0.69 35.55
C GLU A 27 -32.56 0.70 36.34
N ARG A 28 -31.52 1.36 35.79
CA ARG A 28 -30.30 1.64 36.56
C ARG A 28 -29.42 2.78 36.02
N ILE A 29 -30.01 3.84 35.48
CA ILE A 29 -29.28 5.08 35.15
C ILE A 29 -30.11 6.27 35.63
N GLU A 30 -30.07 6.55 36.93
CA GLU A 30 -30.59 7.83 37.46
C GLU A 30 -29.95 8.23 38.81
N ARG A 31 -28.78 7.68 39.14
CA ARG A 31 -28.10 7.94 40.42
C ARG A 31 -26.61 8.19 40.26
N LEU A 32 -26.21 9.04 39.31
CA LEU A 32 -24.83 9.57 39.23
C LEU A 32 -24.75 11.00 38.66
N GLU A 33 -25.80 11.82 38.81
CA GLU A 33 -25.79 13.24 38.39
C GLU A 33 -26.07 14.23 39.54
N ARG A 34 -25.70 13.88 40.77
CA ARG A 34 -25.78 14.80 41.93
C ARG A 34 -24.57 14.64 42.84
N SER A 35 -23.40 15.10 42.40
CA SER A 35 -22.29 15.49 43.28
C SER A 35 -21.15 16.16 42.50
N ALA A 36 -21.35 17.39 42.04
CA ALA A 36 -20.24 18.31 41.74
C ALA A 36 -20.79 19.73 41.54
N SER A 37 -20.99 20.46 42.63
CA SER A 37 -21.23 21.90 42.61
C SER A 37 -20.61 22.51 43.87
N SER A 38 -19.98 23.68 43.70
CA SER A 38 -19.15 24.43 44.66
C SER A 38 -17.74 23.82 44.84
N GLU A 39 -16.63 24.54 44.70
CA GLU A 39 -16.35 25.89 45.20
C GLU A 39 -15.40 26.67 44.25
N ARG A 40 -15.63 27.99 44.15
CA ARG A 40 -14.75 28.97 43.47
C ARG A 40 -13.81 29.59 44.49
N CYS A 41 -12.52 29.76 44.14
CA CYS A 41 -11.52 30.49 44.93
C CYS A 41 -10.93 31.65 44.07
N PRO A 42 -10.65 32.85 44.64
CA PRO A 42 -10.46 34.08 43.85
C PRO A 42 -9.01 34.34 43.42
N ARG A 43 -8.87 35.01 42.27
CA ARG A 43 -7.62 35.56 41.73
C ARG A 43 -7.11 36.72 42.58
N ARG A 44 -5.80 36.73 42.88
CA ARG A 44 -5.11 37.86 43.51
C ARG A 44 -4.13 38.50 42.52
N ASP A 45 -4.42 39.76 42.21
CA ASP A 45 -3.62 40.71 41.46
C ASP A 45 -2.29 41.04 42.17
N ARG A 46 -1.19 41.11 41.42
CA ARG A 46 0.04 41.80 41.82
C ARG A 46 0.65 42.52 40.62
N ARG A 47 0.29 43.80 40.50
CA ARG A 47 1.07 44.84 39.84
C ARG A 47 2.41 45.06 40.55
N GLY A 48 3.46 45.31 39.78
CA GLY A 48 4.56 46.16 40.23
C GLY A 48 5.96 45.77 39.73
N ARG A 49 6.43 46.46 38.69
CA ARG A 49 7.48 47.52 38.75
C ARG A 49 8.32 47.55 37.47
N MET A 50 8.43 48.75 36.93
CA MET A 50 9.30 49.17 35.85
C MET A 50 10.78 49.13 36.27
N ALA A 51 11.66 48.81 35.32
CA ALA A 51 12.99 49.39 35.21
C ALA A 51 13.38 49.49 33.73
N ARG A 52 14.10 50.57 33.42
CA ARG A 52 14.28 51.23 32.13
C ARG A 52 15.70 51.01 31.61
N VAL A 53 15.84 50.99 30.27
CA VAL A 53 16.93 51.60 29.45
C VAL A 53 18.27 50.81 29.51
N ILE A 54 18.93 50.48 28.39
CA ILE A 54 19.81 51.35 27.60
C ILE A 54 19.95 50.79 26.17
N ALA A 55 19.76 51.67 25.19
CA ALA A 55 20.17 51.49 23.80
C ALA A 55 21.63 51.94 23.64
N LEU A 56 22.43 51.18 22.89
CA LEU A 56 23.73 51.62 22.37
C LEU A 56 23.90 51.05 20.96
N ALA A 57 24.18 51.96 20.03
CA ALA A 57 24.32 51.73 18.60
C ALA A 57 25.79 51.85 18.16
N ALA A 58 26.13 51.06 17.12
CA ALA A 58 27.25 51.15 16.18
C ALA A 58 28.67 50.72 16.67
N PRO A 59 29.60 50.28 15.78
CA PRO A 59 29.57 50.29 14.31
C PRO A 59 29.84 48.93 13.59
N LEU A 60 29.48 48.90 12.31
CA LEU A 60 29.88 47.89 11.31
C LEU A 60 31.41 47.80 11.18
N ALA A 61 31.94 46.58 11.29
CA ALA A 61 33.23 46.20 10.69
C ALA A 61 32.98 45.01 9.76
N LEU A 62 33.07 45.26 8.45
CA LEU A 62 33.01 44.25 7.40
C LEU A 62 34.31 43.43 7.46
N SER A 63 34.24 42.22 8.02
CA SER A 63 35.28 41.21 7.85
C SER A 63 34.77 40.18 6.86
N ALA A 64 35.36 40.18 5.66
CA ALA A 64 35.08 39.20 4.62
C ALA A 64 35.57 37.83 5.08
N ALA A 65 34.69 37.06 5.73
CA ALA A 65 34.88 35.63 5.89
C ALA A 65 34.70 35.00 4.51
N SER A 66 35.80 34.56 3.93
CA SER A 66 35.87 33.74 2.72
C SER A 66 34.93 32.55 2.87
N ALA A 67 33.77 32.60 2.22
CA ALA A 67 32.93 31.43 2.03
C ALA A 67 33.77 30.40 1.27
N ALA A 68 34.17 29.33 1.93
CA ALA A 68 34.76 28.19 1.26
C ALA A 68 33.76 27.69 0.22
N GLN A 69 34.09 27.87 -1.06
CA GLN A 69 33.36 27.27 -2.17
C GLN A 69 33.28 25.76 -1.94
N MET A 70 32.06 25.24 -1.72
CA MET A 70 31.81 23.81 -1.86
C MET A 70 31.87 23.46 -3.35
N PRO A 71 32.61 22.42 -3.77
CA PRO A 71 32.61 21.99 -5.16
C PRO A 71 31.21 21.45 -5.53
N GLU A 72 30.62 21.98 -6.60
CA GLU A 72 29.28 21.62 -7.09
C GLU A 72 29.20 20.20 -7.69
N THR A 73 30.29 19.43 -7.72
CA THR A 73 30.35 18.09 -8.32
C THR A 73 30.97 17.06 -7.38
N ILE A 74 30.27 15.94 -7.18
CA ILE A 74 30.74 14.78 -6.37
C ILE A 74 31.97 14.15 -7.03
N SER A 75 33.05 13.95 -6.28
CA SER A 75 34.27 13.32 -6.80
C SER A 75 34.08 11.79 -7.02
N PRO A 76 34.86 11.15 -7.91
CA PRO A 76 34.81 9.69 -8.09
C PRO A 76 35.14 8.89 -6.82
N GLU A 77 35.91 9.46 -5.89
CA GLU A 77 36.21 8.83 -4.60
C GLU A 77 35.04 8.92 -3.64
N GLN A 78 34.39 10.09 -3.55
CA GLN A 78 33.18 10.30 -2.76
C GLN A 78 32.02 9.41 -3.26
N LEU A 79 31.88 9.28 -4.58
CA LEU A 79 30.89 8.39 -5.18
C LEU A 79 31.16 6.92 -4.79
N ARG A 80 32.40 6.44 -4.93
CA ARG A 80 32.76 5.08 -4.52
C ARG A 80 32.54 4.84 -3.03
N PHE A 81 32.87 5.83 -2.20
CA PHE A 81 32.64 5.75 -0.75
C PHE A 81 31.14 5.60 -0.45
N PHE A 82 30.30 6.45 -1.04
CA PHE A 82 28.86 6.38 -0.85
C PHE A 82 28.27 5.03 -1.32
N GLU A 83 28.62 4.58 -2.53
CA GLU A 83 28.07 3.34 -3.11
C GLU A 83 28.53 2.07 -2.37
N SER A 84 29.76 2.05 -1.85
CA SER A 84 30.32 0.85 -1.20
C SER A 84 30.10 0.80 0.32
N LYS A 85 29.98 1.95 0.99
CA LYS A 85 29.90 2.04 2.46
C LYS A 85 28.55 2.49 2.99
N ILE A 86 27.91 3.45 2.33
CA ILE A 86 26.72 4.13 2.87
C ILE A 86 25.43 3.54 2.30
N ARG A 87 25.32 3.46 0.97
CA ARG A 87 24.09 2.98 0.30
C ARG A 87 23.66 1.58 0.74
N PRO A 88 24.55 0.57 0.89
CA PRO A 88 24.13 -0.77 1.30
C PRO A 88 23.47 -0.78 2.69
N VAL A 89 24.03 -0.01 3.63
CA VAL A 89 23.51 0.10 5.01
C VAL A 89 22.16 0.82 5.02
N LEU A 90 22.01 1.90 4.25
CA LEU A 90 20.72 2.60 4.10
C LEU A 90 19.62 1.65 3.56
N ILE A 91 19.96 0.82 2.58
CA ILE A 91 19.03 -0.17 2.01
C ILE A 91 18.64 -1.21 3.06
N GLU A 92 19.62 -1.80 3.73
CA GLU A 92 19.41 -2.93 4.63
C GLU A 92 18.69 -2.52 5.93
N HIS A 93 19.07 -1.38 6.51
CA HIS A 93 18.65 -1.02 7.86
C HIS A 93 17.68 0.16 7.94
N CYS A 94 17.58 0.99 6.90
CA CYS A 94 16.83 2.25 6.99
C CYS A 94 15.58 2.27 6.09
N TYR A 95 15.68 1.78 4.85
CA TYR A 95 14.60 1.93 3.86
C TYR A 95 13.31 1.21 4.20
N GLY A 96 13.36 0.14 4.99
CA GLY A 96 12.17 -0.56 5.46
C GLY A 96 11.20 0.33 6.25
N CYS A 97 11.68 1.47 6.79
CA CYS A 97 10.88 2.44 7.53
C CYS A 97 10.95 3.88 6.98
N HIS A 98 12.03 4.24 6.26
CA HIS A 98 12.35 5.62 5.87
C HIS A 98 12.66 5.75 4.36
N SER A 99 11.84 5.15 3.50
CA SER A 99 11.94 5.29 2.04
C SER A 99 10.59 5.59 1.41
N ASN A 100 10.60 6.05 0.16
CA ASN A 100 9.41 6.33 -0.62
C ASN A 100 8.60 5.08 -1.00
N GLN A 101 9.18 3.89 -0.81
CA GLN A 101 8.53 2.60 -1.05
C GLN A 101 7.67 2.18 0.15
N VAL A 102 7.82 2.86 1.30
CA VAL A 102 7.02 2.62 2.49
C VAL A 102 5.80 3.53 2.45
N ALA A 103 4.60 2.96 2.48
CA ALA A 103 3.35 3.72 2.40
C ALA A 103 3.19 4.78 3.51
N ARG A 104 3.78 4.54 4.69
CA ARG A 104 3.78 5.46 5.84
C ARG A 104 5.18 5.56 6.46
N PRO A 105 6.10 6.36 5.87
CA PRO A 105 7.46 6.50 6.38
C PRO A 105 7.45 7.06 7.80
N LYS A 106 8.27 6.48 8.69
CA LYS A 106 8.34 6.92 10.09
C LYS A 106 8.86 8.35 10.15
N ALA A 107 8.23 9.16 11.01
CA ALA A 107 8.46 10.60 11.11
C ALA A 107 8.29 11.41 9.80
N GLY A 108 7.72 10.84 8.73
CA GLY A 108 7.72 11.46 7.40
C GLY A 108 9.13 11.63 6.82
N LEU A 109 10.12 10.93 7.37
CA LEU A 109 11.52 11.01 6.98
C LEU A 109 11.81 10.03 5.84
N LEU A 110 12.52 10.52 4.82
CA LEU A 110 12.95 9.77 3.64
C LEU A 110 14.47 9.86 3.50
N LEU A 111 15.13 8.71 3.36
CA LEU A 111 16.59 8.57 3.31
C LEU A 111 17.10 8.04 1.96
N ASP A 112 16.21 7.89 0.98
CA ASP A 112 16.45 7.26 -0.32
C ASP A 112 16.89 8.23 -1.43
N THR A 113 16.83 9.54 -1.19
CA THR A 113 17.33 10.59 -2.10
C THR A 113 18.02 11.70 -1.32
N ARG A 114 18.97 12.40 -1.96
CA ARG A 114 19.75 13.47 -1.33
C ARG A 114 18.86 14.61 -0.82
N ASP A 115 17.99 15.12 -1.69
CA ASP A 115 17.12 16.26 -1.35
C ASP A 115 16.13 15.92 -0.24
N ALA A 116 15.71 14.66 -0.13
CA ALA A 116 14.81 14.25 0.93
C ALA A 116 15.52 14.15 2.30
N MET A 117 16.80 13.75 2.33
CA MET A 117 17.60 13.79 3.56
C MET A 117 17.85 15.24 4.02
N LEU A 118 18.09 16.15 3.08
CA LEU A 118 18.31 17.56 3.39
C LEU A 118 17.03 18.28 3.82
N ARG A 119 15.88 17.96 3.22
CA ARG A 119 14.58 18.45 3.71
C ARG A 119 14.22 17.84 5.07
N GLY A 120 14.52 16.56 5.23
CA GLY A 120 14.21 15.78 6.41
C GLY A 120 12.72 15.56 6.65
N GLY A 121 12.37 15.13 7.87
CA GLY A 121 11.00 14.77 8.25
C GLY A 121 10.36 15.79 9.19
N ARG A 122 9.45 15.33 10.07
CA ARG A 122 8.81 16.16 11.11
C ARG A 122 9.81 16.83 12.07
N GLY A 123 11.01 16.25 12.22
CA GLY A 123 12.10 16.77 13.06
C GLY A 123 13.05 17.74 12.35
N GLY A 124 12.77 18.12 11.08
CA GLY A 124 13.69 18.89 10.26
C GLY A 124 14.72 18.01 9.52
N PRO A 125 15.78 18.62 8.95
CA PRO A 125 16.80 17.94 8.15
C PRO A 125 17.38 16.70 8.82
N ALA A 126 17.54 15.62 8.07
CA ALA A 126 18.11 14.37 8.59
C ALA A 126 19.63 14.48 8.79
N ILE A 127 20.27 15.30 7.96
CA ILE A 127 21.71 15.49 7.91
C ILE A 127 22.00 16.98 7.75
N VAL A 128 23.01 17.46 8.46
CA VAL A 128 23.64 18.76 8.28
C VAL A 128 24.99 18.51 7.59
N PRO A 129 25.12 18.77 6.28
CA PRO A 129 26.36 18.54 5.55
C PRO A 129 27.56 19.23 6.20
N GLY A 130 28.63 18.48 6.45
CA GLY A 130 29.85 18.97 7.08
C GLY A 130 29.83 18.96 8.61
N ASP A 131 28.68 18.73 9.23
CA ASP A 131 28.54 18.73 10.69
C ASP A 131 27.85 17.44 11.20
N PRO A 132 28.64 16.38 11.49
CA PRO A 132 28.12 15.14 12.03
C PRO A 132 27.46 15.27 13.40
N GLU A 133 27.93 16.19 14.25
CA GLU A 133 27.45 16.30 15.63
C GLU A 133 26.07 16.96 15.70
N SER A 134 25.77 17.85 14.76
CA SER A 134 24.43 18.46 14.60
C SER A 134 23.50 17.66 13.69
N SER A 135 23.93 16.51 13.15
CA SER A 135 23.13 15.71 12.20
C SER A 135 22.24 14.69 12.92
N PRO A 136 20.90 14.82 12.86
CA PRO A 136 19.99 13.90 13.57
C PRO A 136 20.16 12.42 13.19
N LEU A 137 20.53 12.12 11.93
CA LEU A 137 20.84 10.77 11.51
C LEU A 137 22.01 10.17 12.29
N ILE A 138 23.05 10.96 12.58
CA ILE A 138 24.24 10.51 13.32
C ILE A 138 23.89 10.27 14.79
N LEU A 139 23.15 11.20 15.41
CA LEU A 139 22.67 11.05 16.78
C LEU A 139 21.80 9.78 16.94
N ALA A 140 20.93 9.53 15.96
CA ALA A 140 20.06 8.36 15.94
C ALA A 140 20.83 7.04 15.84
N ILE A 141 21.85 6.93 14.97
CA ILE A 141 22.63 5.69 14.79
C ILE A 141 23.69 5.46 15.87
N ARG A 142 24.14 6.52 16.56
CA ARG A 142 24.99 6.42 17.75
C ARG A 142 24.21 6.07 19.01
N TYR A 143 22.88 6.22 18.97
CA TYR A 143 21.99 6.11 20.13
C TYR A 143 22.31 7.16 21.20
N ASP A 144 22.78 8.33 20.79
CA ASP A 144 23.09 9.44 21.69
C ASP A 144 21.80 10.03 22.31
N ASP A 145 20.66 9.87 21.62
CA ASP A 145 19.32 10.19 22.10
C ASP A 145 18.45 8.92 22.09
N SER A 146 17.99 8.50 23.27
CA SER A 146 17.18 7.29 23.43
C SER A 146 15.82 7.37 22.73
N ASP A 147 15.28 8.57 22.52
CA ASP A 147 14.00 8.78 21.83
C ASP A 147 14.16 8.77 20.29
N LEU A 148 15.39 8.88 19.81
CA LEU A 148 15.75 8.87 18.37
C LEU A 148 16.56 7.63 17.95
N ALA A 149 16.86 6.72 18.88
CA ALA A 149 17.71 5.55 18.64
C ALA A 149 17.19 4.68 17.48
N MET A 150 17.99 4.56 16.42
CA MET A 150 17.68 3.82 15.19
C MET A 150 18.94 3.12 14.67
N PRO A 151 18.87 1.88 14.15
CA PRO A 151 17.67 1.11 13.82
C PRO A 151 17.02 0.41 15.03
N PRO A 152 15.68 0.25 15.08
CA PRO A 152 14.98 -0.27 16.27
C PRO A 152 15.29 -1.75 16.58
N LYS A 153 15.91 -2.48 15.64
CA LYS A 153 16.25 -3.91 15.78
C LYS A 153 17.69 -4.15 16.28
N GLY A 154 18.40 -3.10 16.67
CA GLY A 154 19.76 -3.19 17.22
C GLY A 154 20.70 -2.14 16.61
N ALA A 155 21.67 -1.70 17.40
CA ALA A 155 22.65 -0.69 16.99
C ALA A 155 23.56 -1.22 15.86
N LEU A 156 24.01 -0.31 15.00
CA LEU A 156 24.96 -0.63 13.93
C LEU A 156 26.37 -0.86 14.51
N PRO A 157 27.23 -1.63 13.84
CA PRO A 157 28.63 -1.76 14.24
C PRO A 157 29.33 -0.39 14.28
N GLU A 158 30.23 -0.17 15.24
CA GLU A 158 30.96 1.10 15.39
C GLU A 158 31.70 1.53 14.11
N SER A 159 32.22 0.57 13.34
CA SER A 159 32.87 0.82 12.05
C SER A 159 31.91 1.41 11.02
N VAL A 160 30.65 0.97 11.01
CA VAL A 160 29.62 1.50 10.12
C VAL A 160 29.22 2.91 10.56
N VAL A 161 29.06 3.13 11.87
CA VAL A 161 28.78 4.47 12.41
C VAL A 161 29.91 5.44 12.04
N ALA A 162 31.17 5.00 12.14
CA ALA A 162 32.32 5.80 11.74
C ALA A 162 32.30 6.16 10.24
N ASP A 163 31.91 5.23 9.36
CA ASP A 163 31.74 5.49 7.92
C ASP A 163 30.67 6.57 7.67
N PHE A 164 29.54 6.54 8.39
CA PHE A 164 28.49 7.58 8.29
C PHE A 164 28.96 8.95 8.80
N VAL A 165 29.67 8.99 9.92
CA VAL A 165 30.24 10.23 10.47
C VAL A 165 31.20 10.86 9.47
N GLU A 166 32.06 10.06 8.86
CA GLU A 166 33.02 10.52 7.86
C GLU A 166 32.34 11.00 6.58
N TRP A 167 31.32 10.27 6.10
CA TRP A 167 30.52 10.71 4.96
C TRP A 167 29.83 12.06 5.19
N VAL A 168 29.23 12.28 6.37
CA VAL A 168 28.62 13.57 6.71
C VAL A 168 29.67 14.67 6.81
N ARG A 169 30.85 14.39 7.38
CA ARG A 169 31.97 15.34 7.44
C ARG A 169 32.42 15.78 6.05
N GLN A 170 32.38 14.90 5.05
CA GLN A 170 32.68 15.20 3.65
C GLN A 170 31.57 16.00 2.92
N GLY A 171 30.53 16.44 3.62
CA GLY A 171 29.40 17.17 3.04
C GLY A 171 28.26 16.28 2.56
N ALA A 172 28.20 15.04 3.03
CA ALA A 172 27.24 14.01 2.62
C ALA A 172 27.05 13.91 1.09
N PRO A 173 28.12 13.64 0.30
CA PRO A 173 27.99 13.50 -1.15
C PRO A 173 27.08 12.31 -1.50
N ASP A 174 26.04 12.57 -2.28
CA ASP A 174 25.02 11.58 -2.62
C ASP A 174 24.55 11.77 -4.07
N PRO A 175 24.78 10.80 -4.97
CA PRO A 175 24.41 10.90 -6.39
C PRO A 175 22.91 10.73 -6.64
N ARG A 176 22.10 10.43 -5.62
CA ARG A 176 20.67 10.12 -5.77
C ARG A 176 19.85 11.40 -5.88
N GLU A 177 19.33 11.63 -7.07
CA GLU A 177 18.40 12.72 -7.37
C GLU A 177 16.95 12.37 -7.04
N SER A 178 16.17 13.39 -6.65
CA SER A 178 14.71 13.27 -6.65
C SER A 178 14.17 13.26 -8.08
N PRO A 179 13.04 12.58 -8.40
CA PRO A 179 12.41 12.66 -9.72
C PRO A 179 12.05 14.09 -10.18
N THR A 180 12.00 15.04 -9.23
CA THR A 180 11.70 16.46 -9.47
C THR A 180 12.93 17.33 -9.77
N SER A 181 14.17 16.83 -9.64
CA SER A 181 15.37 17.67 -9.85
C SER A 181 15.90 17.69 -11.29
N ARG A 182 15.35 16.88 -12.19
CA ARG A 182 15.77 16.85 -13.62
C ARG A 182 15.06 17.84 -14.54
N SER A 183 14.23 18.73 -14.00
CA SER A 183 13.54 19.76 -14.77
C SER A 183 14.19 21.11 -14.50
N GLY A 184 15.24 21.42 -15.25
CA GLY A 184 16.00 22.66 -15.10
C GLY A 184 16.67 23.11 -16.40
N THR A 185 15.90 23.26 -17.47
CA THR A 185 16.20 24.22 -18.52
C THR A 185 14.93 25.02 -18.83
N ASP A 186 15.09 26.32 -18.65
CA ASP A 186 14.36 27.45 -19.23
C ASP A 186 13.02 27.93 -18.62
N ASP A 187 13.10 29.21 -18.24
CA ASP A 187 12.11 30.29 -18.19
C ASP A 187 11.14 30.45 -17.01
N GLY A 188 11.38 31.55 -16.28
CA GLY A 188 10.33 32.57 -16.14
C GLY A 188 9.60 32.66 -14.80
N GLY A 189 10.30 33.17 -13.79
CA GLY A 189 9.83 34.03 -12.70
C GLY A 189 8.38 33.96 -12.19
N ALA A 190 8.23 33.66 -10.89
CA ALA A 190 7.35 34.44 -10.00
C ALA A 190 7.58 34.06 -8.52
N THR A 191 8.33 34.95 -7.85
CA THR A 191 8.17 35.41 -6.46
C THR A 191 7.87 34.41 -5.34
N ALA A 192 8.90 34.19 -4.53
CA ALA A 192 8.84 33.84 -3.13
C ALA A 192 8.10 34.90 -2.28
N ARG A 193 7.22 34.43 -1.40
CA ARG A 193 6.86 35.00 -0.08
C ARG A 193 6.40 33.79 0.74
N GLY A 194 6.80 33.54 1.98
CA GLY A 194 7.56 34.27 2.97
C GLY A 194 7.30 33.53 4.28
N SER A 195 8.37 33.10 4.92
CA SER A 195 8.39 32.46 6.24
C SER A 195 7.76 33.35 7.32
N SER A 196 7.05 32.78 8.29
CA SER A 196 7.34 33.04 9.71
C SER A 196 6.51 32.19 10.68
N ASN A 197 7.24 31.61 11.62
CA ASN A 197 6.84 30.93 12.85
C ASN A 197 5.77 31.63 13.69
N GLY A 198 5.02 30.85 14.46
CA GLY A 198 4.23 31.30 15.62
C GLY A 198 3.91 30.13 16.55
N ALA A 199 4.44 30.19 17.77
CA ALA A 199 4.46 29.14 18.77
C ALA A 199 3.13 28.96 19.55
N GLY A 200 2.90 27.73 20.02
CA GLY A 200 2.38 27.38 21.36
C GLY A 200 0.98 27.85 21.78
N GLY A 201 0.07 26.90 22.00
CA GLY A 201 -1.13 27.11 22.79
C GLY A 201 -2.07 25.92 22.74
N ALA A 202 -2.08 25.12 23.80
CA ALA A 202 -3.17 24.19 24.08
C ALA A 202 -4.44 25.00 24.42
N ASP A 203 -5.58 24.43 24.01
CA ASP A 203 -6.95 24.66 24.47
C ASP A 203 -7.90 25.11 23.36
N GLY A 204 -8.97 24.33 23.14
CA GLY A 204 -10.20 24.80 22.53
C GLY A 204 -10.56 24.15 21.21
N ALA A 205 -11.50 23.21 21.27
CA ALA A 205 -12.28 22.75 20.14
C ALA A 205 -12.77 23.95 19.32
N SER A 206 -12.29 24.08 18.09
CA SER A 206 -12.84 24.97 17.09
C SER A 206 -12.93 24.19 15.79
N ASN A 207 -14.14 24.19 15.22
CA ASN A 207 -14.48 23.84 13.85
C ASN A 207 -13.26 23.48 12.99
N GLU A 208 -12.94 22.18 12.91
CA GLU A 208 -12.21 21.68 11.76
C GLU A 208 -13.14 21.89 10.56
N SER A 209 -12.91 22.98 9.84
CA SER A 209 -13.42 23.09 8.49
C SER A 209 -12.94 21.83 7.75
N SER A 210 -13.86 21.25 7.00
CA SER A 210 -13.70 20.07 6.15
C SER A 210 -12.67 20.25 5.00
N GLU A 211 -11.69 21.13 5.18
CA GLU A 211 -10.64 21.53 4.23
C GLU A 211 -9.33 20.78 4.48
N GLY A 212 -9.10 20.23 5.68
CA GLY A 212 -7.86 19.52 6.04
C GLY A 212 -7.67 18.15 5.38
N TYR A 213 -8.72 17.55 4.83
CA TYR A 213 -8.67 16.22 4.18
C TYR A 213 -8.41 16.27 2.66
N ARG A 214 -8.09 17.44 2.08
CA ARG A 214 -8.10 17.64 0.63
C ARG A 214 -6.76 17.66 -0.09
N SER A 215 -5.66 17.23 0.52
CA SER A 215 -4.39 17.09 -0.21
C SER A 215 -3.74 15.73 0.03
N TRP A 216 -4.36 14.68 -0.50
CA TRP A 216 -3.68 13.41 -0.74
C TRP A 216 -2.52 13.69 -1.72
N THR A 217 -1.28 13.64 -1.21
CA THR A 217 0.00 13.61 -1.96
C THR A 217 0.47 14.84 -2.74
N GLY A 218 -0.31 15.93 -2.84
CA GLY A 218 0.08 17.08 -3.68
C GLY A 218 0.16 16.77 -5.19
N LYS A 219 -0.19 15.53 -5.58
CA LYS A 219 -0.48 15.15 -6.96
C LYS A 219 -1.99 15.12 -7.12
N ASP A 220 -2.51 15.77 -8.14
CA ASP A 220 -3.92 15.65 -8.50
C ASP A 220 -4.24 14.16 -8.69
N PRO A 221 -5.15 13.55 -7.90
CA PRO A 221 -5.53 12.15 -8.07
C PRO A 221 -5.90 11.82 -9.51
N LYS A 222 -6.46 12.78 -10.27
CA LYS A 222 -6.78 12.58 -11.68
C LYS A 222 -5.56 12.23 -12.53
N THR A 223 -4.37 12.69 -12.16
CA THR A 223 -3.11 12.44 -12.89
C THR A 223 -2.46 11.10 -12.56
N HIS A 224 -2.96 10.37 -11.55
CA HIS A 224 -2.45 9.06 -11.23
C HIS A 224 -2.86 8.04 -12.32
N TRP A 225 -1.93 7.18 -12.73
CA TRP A 225 -2.07 6.29 -13.89
C TRP A 225 -3.34 5.42 -13.86
N ALA A 226 -3.78 5.00 -12.66
CA ALA A 226 -4.98 4.17 -12.47
C ALA A 226 -6.30 4.91 -12.78
N PHE A 227 -6.30 6.25 -12.79
CA PHE A 227 -7.49 7.06 -13.12
C PHE A 227 -7.41 7.67 -14.53
N GLN A 228 -6.36 7.37 -15.27
CA GLN A 228 -6.23 7.77 -16.67
C GLN A 228 -7.02 6.81 -17.55
N LYS A 229 -7.65 7.34 -18.60
CA LYS A 229 -8.33 6.50 -19.58
C LYS A 229 -7.29 5.61 -20.27
N VAL A 230 -7.54 4.29 -20.31
CA VAL A 230 -6.72 3.36 -21.09
C VAL A 230 -6.86 3.71 -22.57
N SER A 231 -5.74 4.00 -23.24
CA SER A 231 -5.66 4.27 -24.67
C SER A 231 -4.90 3.16 -25.38
N ALA A 232 -5.35 2.77 -26.58
CA ALA A 232 -4.61 1.84 -27.42
C ALA A 232 -3.29 2.49 -27.88
N PRO A 233 -2.11 1.93 -27.52
CA PRO A 233 -0.84 2.45 -27.98
C PRO A 233 -0.65 2.18 -29.49
N ALA A 234 0.17 3.00 -30.14
CA ALA A 234 0.59 2.73 -31.51
C ALA A 234 1.42 1.43 -31.55
N VAL A 235 1.07 0.54 -32.48
CA VAL A 235 1.79 -0.72 -32.69
C VAL A 235 3.18 -0.42 -33.25
N PRO A 236 4.26 -0.93 -32.64
CA PRO A 236 5.61 -0.63 -33.10
C PRO A 236 5.93 -1.35 -34.41
N GLU A 237 6.73 -0.67 -35.24
CA GLU A 237 7.37 -1.29 -36.40
C GLU A 237 8.54 -2.18 -35.94
N VAL A 238 8.70 -3.32 -36.60
CA VAL A 238 9.72 -4.34 -36.30
C VAL A 238 10.53 -4.64 -37.55
N LYS A 239 11.79 -5.03 -37.38
CA LYS A 239 12.69 -5.39 -38.49
C LYS A 239 12.26 -6.73 -39.11
N ASP A 240 11.95 -7.73 -38.28
CA ASP A 240 11.41 -9.01 -38.74
C ASP A 240 9.88 -9.05 -38.65
N ALA A 241 9.22 -8.69 -39.75
CA ALA A 241 7.76 -8.72 -39.84
C ALA A 241 7.17 -10.13 -39.98
N SER A 242 7.99 -11.19 -40.10
CA SER A 242 7.51 -12.56 -40.33
C SER A 242 7.27 -13.36 -39.05
N TRP A 243 7.91 -12.96 -37.95
CA TRP A 243 7.79 -13.64 -36.65
C TRP A 243 6.49 -13.33 -35.89
N PRO A 244 6.02 -12.06 -35.81
CA PRO A 244 4.79 -11.74 -35.07
C PRO A 244 3.56 -12.44 -35.66
N ARG A 245 2.75 -13.09 -34.81
CA ARG A 245 1.46 -13.68 -35.20
C ARG A 245 0.30 -12.71 -34.96
N SER A 246 0.48 -11.81 -34.00
CA SER A 246 -0.48 -10.77 -33.61
C SER A 246 0.23 -9.44 -33.36
N ASP A 247 -0.55 -8.36 -33.22
CA ASP A 247 0.01 -7.04 -32.89
C ASP A 247 0.71 -7.02 -31.53
N LEU A 248 0.31 -7.88 -30.58
CA LEU A 248 0.97 -8.00 -29.28
C LEU A 248 2.43 -8.47 -29.42
N ASP A 249 2.68 -9.40 -30.33
CA ASP A 249 4.01 -9.95 -30.56
C ASP A 249 4.99 -8.89 -31.07
N ARG A 250 4.48 -7.86 -31.78
CA ARG A 250 5.29 -6.73 -32.25
C ARG A 250 5.85 -5.92 -31.09
N PHE A 251 5.10 -5.73 -30.00
CA PHE A 251 5.61 -5.04 -28.80
C PHE A 251 6.75 -5.81 -28.14
N VAL A 252 6.64 -7.14 -28.07
CA VAL A 252 7.70 -8.00 -27.53
C VAL A 252 8.93 -7.98 -28.45
N LEU A 253 8.72 -8.17 -29.75
CA LEU A 253 9.81 -8.21 -30.73
C LEU A 253 10.54 -6.87 -30.83
N ALA A 254 9.84 -5.74 -30.84
CA ALA A 254 10.48 -4.42 -30.84
C ALA A 254 11.41 -4.24 -29.63
N GLY A 255 11.00 -4.70 -28.44
CA GLY A 255 11.83 -4.68 -27.24
C GLY A 255 13.05 -5.61 -27.31
N LEU A 256 12.94 -6.75 -28.00
CA LEU A 256 14.05 -7.67 -28.25
C LEU A 256 15.03 -7.10 -29.27
N GLU A 257 14.54 -6.59 -30.40
CA GLU A 257 15.35 -6.02 -31.50
C GLU A 257 16.11 -4.77 -31.06
N GLN A 258 15.54 -3.95 -30.17
CA GLN A 258 16.23 -2.80 -29.58
C GLN A 258 17.45 -3.22 -28.74
N LYS A 259 17.44 -4.44 -28.21
CA LYS A 259 18.51 -5.02 -27.39
C LYS A 259 19.37 -6.01 -28.17
N ASP A 260 19.22 -6.06 -29.49
CA ASP A 260 19.88 -7.03 -30.37
C ASP A 260 19.66 -8.50 -29.96
N LEU A 261 18.51 -8.79 -29.35
CA LEU A 261 18.09 -10.13 -28.96
C LEU A 261 17.18 -10.75 -30.02
N LYS A 262 17.22 -12.08 -30.12
CA LYS A 262 16.33 -12.86 -30.98
C LYS A 262 15.33 -13.65 -30.14
N PRO A 263 14.09 -13.83 -30.61
CA PRO A 263 13.14 -14.71 -29.97
C PRO A 263 13.70 -16.14 -29.83
N VAL A 264 13.37 -16.79 -28.72
CA VAL A 264 13.60 -18.23 -28.56
C VAL A 264 12.61 -19.02 -29.41
N GLY A 265 13.00 -20.21 -29.88
CA GLY A 265 12.10 -21.10 -30.62
C GLY A 265 10.93 -21.61 -29.76
N ASP A 266 9.90 -22.10 -30.44
CA ASP A 266 8.71 -22.67 -29.80
C ASP A 266 9.08 -23.85 -28.87
N ALA A 267 8.38 -23.94 -27.74
CA ALA A 267 8.51 -25.08 -26.84
C ALA A 267 7.97 -26.35 -27.50
N ASP A 268 8.52 -27.51 -27.12
CA ASP A 268 7.94 -28.79 -27.54
C ASP A 268 6.51 -28.96 -26.98
N ARG A 269 5.70 -29.79 -27.65
CA ARG A 269 4.27 -29.94 -27.34
C ARG A 269 4.02 -30.35 -25.89
N ARG A 270 4.86 -31.21 -25.33
CA ARG A 270 4.73 -31.67 -23.94
C ARG A 270 4.98 -30.54 -22.96
N THR A 271 6.07 -29.80 -23.18
CA THR A 271 6.41 -28.62 -22.36
C THR A 271 5.32 -27.57 -22.45
N LEU A 272 4.79 -27.32 -23.65
CA LEU A 272 3.72 -26.35 -23.88
C LEU A 272 2.44 -26.71 -23.12
N LEU A 273 1.94 -27.95 -23.27
CA LEU A 273 0.75 -28.42 -22.55
C LEU A 273 0.93 -28.34 -21.03
N ARG A 274 2.11 -28.74 -20.53
CA ARG A 274 2.43 -28.66 -19.10
C ARG A 274 2.32 -27.23 -18.59
N ARG A 275 2.91 -26.25 -19.29
CA ARG A 275 2.85 -24.83 -18.92
C ARG A 275 1.40 -24.33 -18.90
N LEU A 276 0.66 -24.56 -20.00
CA LEU A 276 -0.75 -24.16 -20.10
C LEU A 276 -1.60 -24.73 -18.98
N SER A 277 -1.41 -26.00 -18.63
CA SER A 277 -2.19 -26.64 -17.57
C SER A 277 -1.90 -26.01 -16.19
N PHE A 278 -0.63 -25.76 -15.85
CA PHE A 278 -0.31 -25.09 -14.59
C PHE A 278 -0.75 -23.63 -14.55
N ASP A 279 -0.65 -22.93 -15.68
CA ASP A 279 -1.02 -21.53 -15.76
C ASP A 279 -2.54 -21.35 -15.65
N LEU A 280 -3.31 -22.12 -16.45
CA LEU A 280 -4.75 -21.96 -16.53
C LEU A 280 -5.50 -22.64 -15.39
N ILE A 281 -5.13 -23.87 -15.02
CA ILE A 281 -5.89 -24.66 -14.03
C ILE A 281 -5.08 -25.06 -12.79
N GLY A 282 -3.77 -24.78 -12.74
CA GLY A 282 -2.93 -25.06 -11.58
C GLY A 282 -2.56 -26.54 -11.35
N LEU A 283 -2.98 -27.43 -12.25
CA LEU A 283 -2.76 -28.87 -12.17
C LEU A 283 -1.89 -29.35 -13.33
N PRO A 284 -1.09 -30.42 -13.14
CA PRO A 284 -0.39 -31.05 -14.26
C PRO A 284 -1.39 -31.74 -15.21
N PRO A 285 -1.08 -31.82 -16.51
CA PRO A 285 -1.88 -32.62 -17.44
C PRO A 285 -1.74 -34.11 -17.12
N THR A 286 -2.78 -34.90 -17.41
CA THR A 286 -2.70 -36.36 -17.27
C THR A 286 -1.84 -36.99 -18.38
N PRO A 287 -1.31 -38.20 -18.19
CA PRO A 287 -0.61 -38.93 -19.25
C PRO A 287 -1.42 -39.05 -20.55
N GLU A 288 -2.72 -39.29 -20.44
CA GLU A 288 -3.62 -39.42 -21.59
C GLU A 288 -3.79 -38.10 -22.34
N GLN A 289 -3.87 -36.98 -21.62
CA GLN A 289 -3.93 -35.64 -22.23
C GLN A 289 -2.62 -35.29 -22.94
N ILE A 290 -1.47 -35.65 -22.36
CA ILE A 290 -0.15 -35.49 -23.00
C ILE A 290 -0.11 -36.28 -24.30
N ASP A 291 -0.44 -37.57 -24.24
CA ASP A 291 -0.45 -38.46 -25.39
C ASP A 291 -1.39 -37.98 -26.49
N ALA A 292 -2.60 -37.54 -26.13
CA ALA A 292 -3.57 -37.01 -27.08
C ALA A 292 -3.05 -35.73 -27.75
N PHE A 293 -2.52 -34.78 -26.97
CA PHE A 293 -2.01 -33.53 -27.51
C PHE A 293 -0.77 -33.73 -28.38
N GLU A 294 0.17 -34.60 -28.01
CA GLU A 294 1.37 -34.88 -28.83
C GLU A 294 1.02 -35.49 -30.19
N LYS A 295 -0.02 -36.33 -30.23
CA LYS A 295 -0.51 -37.01 -31.43
C LYS A 295 -1.41 -36.12 -32.29
N ASP A 296 -2.06 -35.11 -31.71
CA ASP A 296 -2.91 -34.19 -32.45
C ASP A 296 -2.09 -33.28 -33.38
N LYS A 297 -2.32 -33.42 -34.70
CA LYS A 297 -1.63 -32.67 -35.76
C LYS A 297 -2.51 -31.59 -36.41
N ARG A 298 -3.71 -31.37 -35.89
CA ARG A 298 -4.58 -30.32 -36.42
C ARG A 298 -3.97 -28.94 -36.19
N ALA A 299 -4.27 -28.02 -37.09
CA ALA A 299 -3.77 -26.64 -37.00
C ALA A 299 -4.33 -25.90 -35.78
N ASP A 300 -5.52 -26.27 -35.30
CA ASP A 300 -6.22 -25.69 -34.15
C ASP A 300 -6.02 -26.47 -32.84
N ALA A 301 -5.07 -27.42 -32.80
CA ALA A 301 -4.91 -28.31 -31.65
C ALA A 301 -4.58 -27.56 -30.35
N LEU A 302 -3.86 -26.43 -30.44
CA LEU A 302 -3.49 -25.61 -29.30
C LEU A 302 -4.72 -24.87 -28.74
N GLU A 303 -5.45 -24.20 -29.62
CA GLU A 303 -6.65 -23.42 -29.31
C GLU A 303 -7.69 -24.31 -28.62
N ARG A 304 -7.91 -25.52 -29.16
CA ARG A 304 -8.82 -26.49 -28.55
C ARG A 304 -8.44 -26.90 -27.14
N VAL A 305 -7.16 -27.15 -26.88
CA VAL A 305 -6.67 -27.47 -25.54
C VAL A 305 -6.84 -26.28 -24.60
N VAL A 306 -6.58 -25.06 -25.09
CA VAL A 306 -6.82 -23.84 -24.30
C VAL A 306 -8.30 -23.71 -23.95
N ASP A 307 -9.21 -23.88 -24.91
CA ASP A 307 -10.66 -23.85 -24.69
C ASP A 307 -11.11 -24.92 -23.68
N GLU A 308 -10.59 -26.14 -23.79
CA GLU A 308 -10.86 -27.23 -22.84
C GLU A 308 -10.37 -26.88 -21.42
N LEU A 309 -9.21 -26.25 -21.29
CA LEU A 309 -8.65 -25.81 -20.00
C LEU A 309 -9.43 -24.62 -19.42
N LEU A 310 -9.84 -23.67 -20.24
CA LEU A 310 -10.67 -22.52 -19.83
C LEU A 310 -12.07 -22.96 -19.38
N ALA A 311 -12.65 -23.97 -20.03
CA ALA A 311 -13.94 -24.55 -19.66
C ALA A 311 -13.89 -25.44 -18.41
N SER A 312 -12.70 -25.78 -17.92
CA SER A 312 -12.53 -26.61 -16.73
C SER A 312 -12.97 -25.87 -15.46
N PRO A 313 -13.69 -26.52 -14.52
CA PRO A 313 -14.03 -25.89 -13.24
C PRO A 313 -12.80 -25.44 -12.44
N HIS A 314 -11.66 -26.11 -12.65
CA HIS A 314 -10.38 -25.77 -12.02
C HIS A 314 -9.81 -24.42 -12.47
N PHE A 315 -10.26 -23.86 -13.60
CA PHE A 315 -9.88 -22.53 -14.04
C PHE A 315 -10.30 -21.47 -13.01
N GLY A 316 -11.58 -21.48 -12.61
CA GLY A 316 -12.11 -20.59 -11.58
C GLY A 316 -11.49 -20.82 -10.20
N GLU A 317 -11.14 -22.06 -9.86
CA GLU A 317 -10.41 -22.35 -8.61
C GLU A 317 -9.00 -21.73 -8.64
N ARG A 318 -8.30 -21.87 -9.77
CA ARG A 318 -6.96 -21.33 -9.97
C ARG A 318 -6.95 -19.81 -9.96
N TRP A 319 -7.88 -19.18 -10.66
CA TRP A 319 -7.91 -17.73 -10.86
C TRP A 319 -8.65 -17.00 -9.75
N GLY A 320 -9.73 -17.58 -9.21
CA GLY A 320 -10.49 -17.02 -8.08
C GLY A 320 -9.62 -16.82 -6.83
N ARG A 321 -8.63 -17.69 -6.60
CA ARG A 321 -7.58 -17.51 -5.58
C ARG A 321 -6.92 -16.12 -5.62
N HIS A 322 -6.58 -15.63 -6.80
CA HIS A 322 -5.90 -14.33 -6.93
C HIS A 322 -6.77 -13.18 -6.45
N TRP A 323 -8.09 -13.27 -6.69
CA TRP A 323 -9.04 -12.31 -6.15
C TRP A 323 -9.18 -12.46 -4.63
N LEU A 324 -9.32 -13.69 -4.15
CA LEU A 324 -9.48 -13.98 -2.71
C LEU A 324 -8.29 -13.48 -1.88
N ASP A 325 -7.08 -13.53 -2.43
CA ASP A 325 -5.88 -12.97 -1.80
C ASP A 325 -6.00 -11.44 -1.62
N VAL A 326 -6.43 -10.72 -2.66
CA VAL A 326 -6.62 -9.26 -2.63
C VAL A 326 -7.81 -8.85 -1.77
N ALA A 327 -8.88 -9.63 -1.82
CA ALA A 327 -10.07 -9.47 -0.97
C ALA A 327 -9.83 -9.87 0.49
N ARG A 328 -8.61 -10.29 0.85
CA ARG A 328 -8.23 -10.73 2.21
C ARG A 328 -9.17 -11.76 2.78
N TYR A 329 -9.63 -12.69 1.93
CA TYR A 329 -10.53 -13.76 2.33
C TYR A 329 -9.91 -14.57 3.48
N ALA A 330 -10.71 -14.76 4.53
CA ALA A 330 -10.34 -15.60 5.66
C ALA A 330 -11.59 -16.34 6.18
N GLU A 331 -11.39 -17.55 6.68
CA GLU A 331 -12.47 -18.32 7.32
C GLU A 331 -12.69 -17.91 8.79
N SER A 332 -11.96 -16.89 9.24
CA SER A 332 -12.06 -16.33 10.57
C SER A 332 -11.63 -14.87 10.61
N SER A 333 -11.98 -14.20 11.70
CA SER A 333 -11.72 -12.76 11.91
C SER A 333 -10.29 -12.44 12.36
N GLY A 334 -9.52 -13.41 12.82
CA GLY A 334 -8.15 -13.21 13.25
C GLY A 334 -8.00 -12.21 14.41
N LYS A 335 -6.92 -11.40 14.36
CA LYS A 335 -6.52 -10.40 15.36
C LYS A 335 -6.51 -10.93 16.81
N GLU A 336 -7.02 -10.17 17.78
CA GLU A 336 -6.97 -10.47 19.21
C GLU A 336 -7.96 -11.56 19.63
N THR A 337 -9.01 -11.78 18.84
CA THR A 337 -10.03 -12.80 19.11
C THR A 337 -10.43 -13.47 17.81
N ASN A 338 -10.03 -14.73 17.66
CA ASN A 338 -10.25 -15.45 16.41
C ASN A 338 -11.65 -16.08 16.37
N VAL A 339 -12.65 -15.34 15.87
CA VAL A 339 -14.01 -15.84 15.63
C VAL A 339 -14.11 -16.45 14.24
N LEU A 340 -14.62 -17.67 14.14
CA LEU A 340 -14.85 -18.37 12.87
C LEU A 340 -16.03 -17.75 12.10
N TYR A 341 -15.95 -17.84 10.77
CA TYR A 341 -17.05 -17.54 9.84
C TYR A 341 -17.57 -18.85 9.23
N PRO A 342 -18.56 -19.54 9.84
CA PRO A 342 -18.99 -20.88 9.41
C PRO A 342 -19.50 -20.98 7.97
N HIS A 343 -19.80 -19.84 7.35
CA HIS A 343 -20.36 -19.75 6.00
C HIS A 343 -19.49 -18.92 5.04
N ALA A 344 -18.23 -18.59 5.42
CA ALA A 344 -17.32 -17.85 4.55
C ALA A 344 -17.07 -18.55 3.20
N TYR A 345 -17.10 -19.89 3.19
CA TYR A 345 -16.95 -20.69 1.96
C TYR A 345 -17.94 -20.29 0.85
N ARG A 346 -19.13 -19.76 1.21
CA ARG A 346 -20.11 -19.32 0.21
C ARG A 346 -19.57 -18.20 -0.67
N TYR A 347 -18.84 -17.25 -0.06
CA TYR A 347 -18.22 -16.16 -0.79
C TYR A 347 -17.04 -16.66 -1.64
N ARG A 348 -16.20 -17.57 -1.12
CA ARG A 348 -15.16 -18.26 -1.91
C ARG A 348 -15.77 -18.93 -3.16
N ASP A 349 -16.83 -19.72 -2.97
CA ASP A 349 -17.49 -20.46 -4.04
C ASP A 349 -18.23 -19.54 -5.01
N TYR A 350 -18.70 -18.38 -4.56
CA TYR A 350 -19.19 -17.32 -5.43
C TYR A 350 -18.08 -16.79 -6.34
N VAL A 351 -16.91 -16.43 -5.79
CA VAL A 351 -15.78 -15.91 -6.58
C VAL A 351 -15.35 -16.94 -7.64
N VAL A 352 -15.19 -18.20 -7.25
CA VAL A 352 -14.83 -19.29 -8.18
C VAL A 352 -15.87 -19.42 -9.31
N ARG A 353 -17.16 -19.39 -8.97
CA ARG A 353 -18.23 -19.49 -9.98
C ARG A 353 -18.32 -18.24 -10.86
N ALA A 354 -18.09 -17.06 -10.33
CA ALA A 354 -18.12 -15.81 -11.08
C ALA A 354 -17.01 -15.80 -12.14
N VAL A 355 -15.81 -16.27 -11.79
CA VAL A 355 -14.70 -16.44 -12.74
C VAL A 355 -15.03 -17.48 -13.81
N ASN A 356 -15.54 -18.66 -13.42
CA ASN A 356 -15.92 -19.71 -14.38
C ASN A 356 -17.08 -19.31 -15.31
N SER A 357 -17.94 -18.39 -14.88
CA SER A 357 -19.08 -17.91 -15.66
C SER A 357 -18.75 -16.67 -16.49
N ASP A 358 -17.48 -16.22 -16.48
CA ASP A 358 -17.02 -15.01 -17.17
C ASP A 358 -17.88 -13.78 -16.84
N VAL A 359 -18.18 -13.58 -15.54
CA VAL A 359 -18.96 -12.43 -15.10
C VAL A 359 -18.17 -11.14 -15.44
N PRO A 360 -18.79 -10.17 -16.15
CA PRO A 360 -18.12 -8.91 -16.47
C PRO A 360 -17.56 -8.23 -15.23
N PHE A 361 -16.33 -7.70 -15.32
CA PHE A 361 -15.63 -7.17 -14.14
C PHE A 361 -16.41 -6.05 -13.42
N ASP A 362 -17.06 -5.16 -14.18
CA ASP A 362 -17.92 -4.11 -13.65
C ASP A 362 -19.11 -4.68 -12.87
N ARG A 363 -19.74 -5.74 -13.39
CA ARG A 363 -20.81 -6.46 -12.70
C ARG A 363 -20.29 -7.16 -11.45
N PHE A 364 -19.18 -7.88 -11.54
CA PHE A 364 -18.56 -8.59 -10.42
C PHE A 364 -18.20 -7.66 -9.26
N VAL A 365 -17.67 -6.47 -9.54
CA VAL A 365 -17.39 -5.45 -8.52
C VAL A 365 -18.69 -4.89 -7.94
N THR A 366 -19.68 -4.61 -8.78
CA THR A 366 -20.99 -4.08 -8.35
C THR A 366 -21.71 -5.05 -7.40
N GLU A 367 -21.74 -6.34 -7.73
CA GLU A 367 -22.34 -7.38 -6.88
C GLU A 367 -21.68 -7.45 -5.50
N GLN A 368 -20.36 -7.27 -5.42
CA GLN A 368 -19.63 -7.33 -4.15
C GLN A 368 -19.84 -6.11 -3.26
N ILE A 369 -20.01 -4.92 -3.84
CA ILE A 369 -20.19 -3.68 -3.08
C ILE A 369 -21.65 -3.45 -2.70
N ALA A 370 -22.59 -3.83 -3.57
CA ALA A 370 -24.00 -3.44 -3.46
C ALA A 370 -24.98 -4.57 -3.83
N GLY A 371 -24.55 -5.83 -3.79
CA GLY A 371 -25.39 -6.97 -4.19
C GLY A 371 -26.71 -7.09 -3.42
N ASP A 372 -26.75 -6.69 -2.15
CA ASP A 372 -27.97 -6.63 -1.34
C ASP A 372 -28.99 -5.57 -1.82
N LEU A 373 -28.54 -4.59 -2.60
CA LEU A 373 -29.37 -3.53 -3.19
C LEU A 373 -29.77 -3.83 -4.65
N LEU A 374 -29.19 -4.85 -5.27
CA LEU A 374 -29.49 -5.19 -6.66
C LEU A 374 -30.87 -5.84 -6.78
N PRO A 375 -31.68 -5.45 -7.79
CA PRO A 375 -32.91 -6.16 -8.09
C PRO A 375 -32.57 -7.61 -8.47
N ALA A 376 -33.48 -8.53 -8.14
CA ALA A 376 -33.36 -9.94 -8.48
C ALA A 376 -34.68 -10.46 -9.05
N SER A 377 -34.58 -11.28 -10.09
CA SER A 377 -35.73 -11.85 -10.82
C SER A 377 -36.28 -13.10 -10.14
N ASN A 378 -35.46 -13.77 -9.32
CA ASN A 378 -35.79 -14.98 -8.59
C ASN A 378 -34.92 -15.12 -7.32
N ASP A 379 -35.22 -16.13 -6.50
CA ASP A 379 -34.52 -16.38 -5.23
C ASP A 379 -33.04 -16.77 -5.42
N ASP A 380 -32.69 -17.45 -6.51
CA ASP A 380 -31.31 -17.84 -6.80
C ASP A 380 -30.44 -16.63 -7.14
N GLU A 381 -30.95 -15.71 -7.97
CA GLU A 381 -30.28 -14.46 -8.29
C GLU A 381 -30.15 -13.57 -7.04
N ARG A 382 -31.19 -13.54 -6.20
CA ARG A 382 -31.14 -12.83 -4.93
C ARG A 382 -30.07 -13.42 -4.01
N ALA A 383 -30.00 -14.75 -3.90
CA ALA A 383 -29.00 -15.43 -3.10
C ALA A 383 -27.58 -15.20 -3.65
N TRP A 384 -27.40 -15.23 -4.97
CA TRP A 384 -26.14 -14.92 -5.64
C TRP A 384 -25.64 -13.53 -5.27
N ASN A 385 -26.48 -12.50 -5.45
CA ASN A 385 -26.11 -11.12 -5.14
C ASN A 385 -25.84 -10.92 -3.63
N LEU A 386 -26.61 -11.57 -2.75
CA LEU A 386 -26.37 -11.50 -1.31
C LEU A 386 -25.04 -12.16 -0.91
N ILE A 387 -24.70 -13.30 -1.49
CA ILE A 387 -23.42 -13.97 -1.21
C ILE A 387 -22.24 -13.10 -1.66
N ALA A 388 -22.37 -12.38 -2.79
CA ALA A 388 -21.34 -11.48 -3.29
C ALA A 388 -20.96 -10.39 -2.27
N THR A 389 -21.94 -9.83 -1.55
CA THR A 389 -21.68 -8.85 -0.46
C THR A 389 -20.89 -9.40 0.73
N GLY A 390 -20.63 -10.72 0.74
CA GLY A 390 -19.63 -11.33 1.60
C GLY A 390 -18.26 -10.65 1.55
N TYR A 391 -17.92 -9.99 0.42
CA TYR A 391 -16.73 -9.15 0.27
C TYR A 391 -16.57 -8.11 1.40
N LEU A 392 -17.66 -7.48 1.85
CA LEU A 392 -17.65 -6.45 2.90
C LEU A 392 -17.66 -7.06 4.32
N ALA A 393 -17.93 -8.36 4.42
CA ALA A 393 -18.20 -9.03 5.69
C ALA A 393 -17.08 -9.97 6.12
N VAL A 394 -16.43 -10.62 5.16
CA VAL A 394 -15.40 -11.64 5.37
C VAL A 394 -14.03 -10.98 5.36
N GLY A 395 -13.28 -11.13 6.45
CA GLY A 395 -11.96 -10.56 6.59
C GLY A 395 -11.57 -10.35 8.06
N SER A 396 -10.44 -9.69 8.25
CA SER A 396 -9.88 -9.40 9.56
C SER A 396 -10.76 -8.41 10.33
N LYS A 397 -11.15 -8.72 11.57
CA LYS A 397 -12.02 -7.85 12.38
C LYS A 397 -11.55 -7.77 13.83
N GLY A 398 -11.47 -6.55 14.36
CA GLY A 398 -11.19 -6.30 15.78
C GLY A 398 -12.47 -6.43 16.60
N HIS A 399 -12.48 -7.30 17.61
CA HIS A 399 -13.68 -7.55 18.45
C HIS A 399 -13.62 -6.87 19.81
N ASN A 400 -12.47 -6.32 20.19
CA ASN A 400 -12.23 -5.75 21.52
C ASN A 400 -11.91 -4.24 21.48
N THR A 401 -11.99 -3.59 20.29
CA THR A 401 -11.73 -2.16 20.13
C THR A 401 -12.77 -1.33 20.87
N ARG A 402 -12.34 -0.65 21.94
CA ARG A 402 -13.23 0.18 22.78
C ARG A 402 -13.45 1.59 22.24
N GLY A 403 -12.52 2.10 21.43
CA GLY A 403 -12.61 3.41 20.80
C GLY A 403 -13.52 3.37 19.58
N ARG A 404 -14.68 4.02 19.63
CA ARG A 404 -15.65 4.02 18.51
C ARG A 404 -15.05 4.56 17.20
N GLN A 405 -14.27 5.63 17.29
CA GLN A 405 -13.62 6.22 16.11
C GLN A 405 -12.54 5.29 15.54
N GLN A 406 -11.72 4.69 16.41
CA GLN A 406 -10.72 3.70 15.98
C GLN A 406 -11.39 2.51 15.29
N PHE A 407 -12.44 1.94 15.90
CA PHE A 407 -13.18 0.82 15.31
C PHE A 407 -13.76 1.17 13.93
N ALA A 408 -14.34 2.37 13.79
CA ALA A 408 -14.89 2.80 12.50
C ALA A 408 -13.79 2.96 11.42
N MET A 409 -12.61 3.49 11.80
CA MET A 409 -11.49 3.61 10.88
C MET A 409 -10.87 2.26 10.53
N ASP A 410 -10.75 1.34 11.50
CA ASP A 410 -10.28 -0.02 11.27
C ASP A 410 -11.23 -0.77 10.35
N LEU A 411 -12.55 -0.61 10.50
CA LEU A 411 -13.55 -1.21 9.61
C LEU A 411 -13.52 -0.63 8.19
N ALA A 412 -13.00 0.58 8.00
CA ALA A 412 -12.88 1.20 6.67
C ALA A 412 -11.53 0.89 5.98
N ASP A 413 -10.50 0.53 6.75
CA ASP A 413 -9.17 0.13 6.25
C ASP A 413 -9.07 -1.36 5.91
N GLU A 414 -9.92 -2.17 6.53
CA GLU A 414 -10.20 -3.57 6.17
C GLU A 414 -11.27 -3.65 5.09
#